data_AF-A0A6A8ASP2-F1
#
_entry.id   AF-A0A6A8ASP2-F1
#
_cell.length_a   1.000
_cell.length_b   1.000
_cell.length_c   1.000
_cell.angle_alpha   90.00
_cell.angle_beta   90.00
_cell.angle_gamma   90.00
#
_symmetry.space_group_name_H-M   'P 1'
#
loop_
_entity.id
_entity.type
_entity.pdbx_description
1 polymer ?
#
loop_
_entity_poly.entity_id
_entity_poly.type
_entity_poly.pdbx_seq_one_letter_code
_entity_poly.pdbx_strand_id
1 'polypeptide(L)'
;MVLTHVLVHAAGNMRSTLYPILKDEFSLSYQQVGLLVAIPSLLQIFFTVPTGLLSDRFGAKRLIAVSIVMAAVGAFLGSISANPWMYIVASTLMTLTSTLYHPPSQSYVSETTRPKDRSRALGIWNAGGTTGVAMGPLSITILMGFFAFQWRQVYNFWVIPILLGLVALYFVKPTDEVERGDVEEEWEEGRTVDKLLNKDMIVFLLSGTIRRFGGGLTTGFLAIWLVESQGWTISQIGVMLSASSLMGIIASPLGGELCSRFGVKRWLVGTLFASYVCFTLAIVLKGFWPFMVFYLAQRFFGILGMPANMTMTARLSPPRQRGVGFALSSIPNTIVGPIASIAAAYIADSYGLYPIFIVTAVTYFIGLGVFQLGVKVE
;
A
#
# COMPACT_ATOMS: atom_id res chain seq x y z
N MET A 1 -3.61 -12.13 -15.85
CA MET A 1 -3.60 -11.77 -14.41
C MET A 1 -2.46 -10.84 -14.01
N VAL A 2 -1.19 -11.18 -14.26
CA VAL A 2 -0.08 -10.26 -13.88
C VAL A 2 -0.16 -8.92 -14.62
N LEU A 3 -0.33 -8.96 -15.95
CA LEU A 3 -0.41 -7.75 -16.76
C LEU A 3 -1.57 -6.82 -16.34
N THR A 4 -2.75 -7.39 -16.08
CA THR A 4 -3.91 -6.61 -15.60
C THR A 4 -3.64 -5.95 -14.24
N HIS A 5 -2.85 -6.61 -13.37
CA HIS A 5 -2.50 -6.08 -12.05
C HIS A 5 -1.53 -4.89 -12.16
N VAL A 6 -0.53 -5.00 -13.04
CA VAL A 6 0.43 -3.93 -13.34
C VAL A 6 -0.31 -2.69 -13.84
N LEU A 7 -1.15 -2.87 -14.87
CA LEU A 7 -1.81 -1.77 -15.57
C LEU A 7 -2.78 -1.00 -14.66
N VAL A 8 -3.55 -1.70 -13.85
CA VAL A 8 -4.52 -1.11 -12.92
C VAL A 8 -3.84 -0.24 -11.85
N HIS A 9 -2.67 -0.65 -11.34
CA HIS A 9 -2.01 0.10 -10.28
C HIS A 9 -1.22 1.32 -10.76
N ALA A 10 -0.79 1.35 -12.02
CA ALA A 10 0.08 2.41 -12.50
C ALA A 10 -0.53 3.80 -12.31
N ALA A 11 -1.71 4.07 -12.88
CA ALA A 11 -2.33 5.39 -12.79
C ALA A 11 -2.71 5.79 -11.36
N GLY A 12 -3.23 4.86 -10.55
CA GLY A 12 -3.63 5.13 -9.17
C GLY A 12 -2.48 5.55 -8.25
N ASN A 13 -1.25 5.11 -8.54
CA ASN A 13 -0.08 5.43 -7.72
C ASN A 13 0.63 6.73 -8.12
N MET A 14 0.31 7.33 -9.27
CA MET A 14 0.88 8.60 -9.73
C MET A 14 0.61 9.76 -8.76
N ARG A 15 -0.55 9.75 -8.10
CA ARG A 15 -0.98 10.81 -7.17
C ARG A 15 0.04 11.12 -6.07
N SER A 16 0.79 10.10 -5.63
CA SER A 16 1.77 10.23 -4.56
C SER A 16 2.93 11.17 -4.93
N THR A 17 3.28 11.23 -6.21
CA THR A 17 4.29 12.12 -6.79
C THR A 17 3.71 13.49 -7.15
N LEU A 18 2.41 13.55 -7.43
CA LEU A 18 1.74 14.75 -7.95
C LEU A 18 1.25 15.71 -6.88
N TYR A 19 1.17 15.32 -5.60
CA TYR A 19 0.66 16.20 -4.55
C TYR A 19 1.29 17.60 -4.50
N PRO A 20 2.61 17.80 -4.70
CA PRO A 20 3.19 19.14 -4.76
C PRO A 20 2.66 19.96 -5.95
N ILE A 21 2.55 19.35 -7.13
CA ILE A 21 2.01 20.01 -8.34
C ILE A 21 0.53 20.38 -8.15
N LEU A 22 -0.26 19.45 -7.61
CA LEU A 22 -1.69 19.67 -7.36
C LEU A 22 -1.93 20.76 -6.32
N LYS A 23 -1.06 20.83 -5.29
CA LYS A 23 -1.11 21.88 -4.28
C LYS A 23 -0.85 23.25 -4.91
N ASP A 24 0.20 23.36 -5.73
CA ASP A 24 0.56 24.61 -6.39
C ASP A 24 -0.51 25.04 -7.40
N GLU A 25 -0.86 24.18 -8.34
CA GLU A 25 -1.76 24.50 -9.44
C GLU A 25 -3.19 24.84 -8.97
N PHE A 26 -3.71 24.10 -7.99
CA PHE A 26 -5.04 24.39 -7.42
C PHE A 26 -4.98 25.34 -6.22
N SER A 27 -3.80 25.90 -5.90
CA SER A 27 -3.60 26.83 -4.77
C SER A 27 -4.16 26.30 -3.45
N LEU A 28 -3.87 25.03 -3.15
CA LEU A 28 -4.46 24.32 -2.02
C LEU A 28 -3.79 24.66 -0.69
N SER A 29 -4.60 24.78 0.36
CA SER A 29 -4.10 24.74 1.74
C SER A 29 -3.62 23.32 2.10
N TYR A 30 -2.83 23.17 3.16
CA TYR A 30 -2.42 21.83 3.59
C TYR A 30 -3.62 20.99 4.05
N GLN A 31 -4.68 21.59 4.61
CA GLN A 31 -5.92 20.86 4.93
C GLN A 31 -6.60 20.30 3.69
N GLN A 32 -6.65 21.06 2.59
CA GLN A 32 -7.23 20.57 1.35
C GLN A 32 -6.40 19.43 0.77
N VAL A 33 -5.06 19.48 0.88
CA VAL A 33 -4.20 18.33 0.55
C VAL A 33 -4.49 17.13 1.44
N GLY A 34 -4.63 17.34 2.76
CA GLY A 34 -4.99 16.29 3.71
C GLY A 34 -6.29 15.59 3.35
N LEU A 35 -7.31 16.36 2.96
CA LEU A 35 -8.59 15.82 2.46
C LEU A 35 -8.44 15.09 1.13
N LEU A 36 -7.61 15.61 0.22
CA LEU A 36 -7.34 15.00 -1.09
C LEU A 36 -6.67 13.62 -0.95
N VAL A 37 -5.86 13.42 0.10
CA VAL A 37 -5.29 12.12 0.49
C VAL A 37 -6.32 11.24 1.23
N ALA A 38 -7.07 11.83 2.17
CA ALA A 38 -7.92 11.09 3.10
C ALA A 38 -9.22 10.58 2.46
N ILE A 39 -9.94 11.41 1.69
CA ILE A 39 -11.27 11.08 1.14
C ILE A 39 -11.26 9.79 0.30
N PRO A 40 -10.35 9.62 -0.69
CA PRO A 40 -10.31 8.38 -1.48
C PRO A 40 -10.16 7.13 -0.61
N SER A 41 -9.33 7.22 0.43
CA SER A 41 -9.00 6.12 1.33
C SER A 41 -10.14 5.85 2.32
N LEU A 42 -10.83 6.89 2.82
CA LEU A 42 -12.01 6.75 3.67
C LEU A 42 -13.17 6.10 2.92
N LEU A 43 -13.41 6.54 1.68
CA LEU A 43 -14.45 5.95 0.82
C LEU A 43 -14.14 4.48 0.52
N GLN A 44 -12.86 4.13 0.34
CA GLN A 44 -12.43 2.73 0.15
C GLN A 44 -12.94 1.78 1.24
N ILE A 45 -12.98 2.21 2.50
CA ILE A 45 -13.43 1.40 3.65
C ILE A 45 -14.83 0.81 3.42
N PHE A 46 -15.75 1.64 2.92
CA PHE A 46 -17.14 1.24 2.72
C PHE A 46 -17.32 0.20 1.61
N PHE A 47 -16.40 0.13 0.67
CA PHE A 47 -16.46 -0.81 -0.47
C PHE A 47 -15.64 -2.09 -0.23
N THR A 48 -14.74 -2.12 0.76
CA THR A 48 -13.89 -3.29 1.01
C THR A 48 -14.68 -4.54 1.38
N VAL A 49 -15.68 -4.43 2.27
CA VAL A 49 -16.49 -5.58 2.69
C VAL A 49 -17.47 -6.06 1.60
N PRO A 50 -18.26 -5.18 0.95
CA PRO A 50 -19.20 -5.60 -0.09
C PRO A 50 -18.54 -6.32 -1.28
N THR A 51 -17.31 -5.94 -1.61
CA THR A 51 -16.62 -6.47 -2.79
C THR A 51 -16.34 -7.97 -2.70
N GLY A 52 -16.05 -8.51 -1.51
CA GLY A 52 -15.89 -9.95 -1.33
C GLY A 52 -17.16 -10.72 -1.71
N LEU A 53 -18.31 -10.28 -1.19
CA LEU A 53 -19.62 -10.87 -1.48
C LEU A 53 -20.02 -10.73 -2.95
N LEU A 54 -19.65 -9.63 -3.59
CA LEU A 54 -19.87 -9.41 -5.02
C LEU A 54 -19.05 -10.39 -5.87
N SER A 55 -17.86 -10.81 -5.41
CA SER A 55 -16.99 -11.73 -6.14
C SER A 55 -17.63 -13.10 -6.28
N ASP A 56 -18.19 -13.59 -5.18
CA ASP A 56 -18.85 -14.90 -5.13
C ASP A 56 -20.11 -14.91 -6.01
N ARG A 57 -20.81 -13.77 -6.12
CA ARG A 57 -22.05 -13.65 -6.89
C ARG A 57 -21.84 -13.42 -8.39
N PHE A 58 -20.88 -12.58 -8.76
CA PHE A 58 -20.71 -12.13 -10.15
C PHE A 58 -19.56 -12.80 -10.89
N GLY A 59 -18.67 -13.48 -10.17
CA GLY A 59 -17.49 -14.16 -10.70
C GLY A 59 -16.30 -13.21 -10.87
N ALA A 60 -15.09 -13.76 -10.69
CA ALA A 60 -13.87 -12.97 -10.61
C ALA A 60 -13.56 -12.16 -11.88
N LYS A 61 -13.71 -12.77 -13.06
CA LYS A 61 -13.42 -12.14 -14.36
C LYS A 61 -14.27 -10.88 -14.57
N ARG A 62 -15.55 -10.89 -14.19
CA ARG A 62 -16.44 -9.72 -14.38
C ARG A 62 -16.06 -8.56 -13.45
N LEU A 63 -15.78 -8.83 -12.18
CA LEU A 63 -15.33 -7.79 -11.25
C LEU A 63 -13.98 -7.19 -11.65
N ILE A 64 -13.05 -8.01 -12.16
CA ILE A 64 -11.78 -7.52 -12.70
C ILE A 64 -12.01 -6.62 -13.92
N ALA A 65 -12.95 -6.96 -14.80
CA ALA A 65 -13.30 -6.09 -15.93
C ALA A 65 -13.88 -4.74 -15.45
N VAL A 66 -14.79 -4.77 -14.47
CA VAL A 66 -15.37 -3.55 -13.87
C VAL A 66 -14.29 -2.68 -13.24
N SER A 67 -13.33 -3.29 -12.53
CA SER A 67 -12.23 -2.55 -11.91
C SER A 67 -11.32 -1.91 -12.96
N ILE A 68 -10.99 -2.61 -14.05
CA ILE A 68 -10.21 -2.04 -15.16
C ILE A 68 -10.93 -0.85 -15.80
N VAL A 69 -12.24 -0.97 -16.08
CA VAL A 69 -13.04 0.15 -16.61
C VAL A 69 -13.07 1.31 -15.62
N MET A 70 -13.25 1.03 -14.33
CA MET A 70 -13.23 2.05 -13.27
C MET A 70 -11.88 2.78 -13.19
N ALA A 71 -10.76 2.07 -13.33
CA ALA A 71 -9.44 2.70 -13.40
C ALA A 71 -9.27 3.55 -14.66
N ALA A 72 -9.75 3.10 -15.81
CA ALA A 72 -9.68 3.89 -17.05
C ALA A 72 -10.51 5.18 -16.96
N VAL A 73 -11.72 5.09 -16.40
CA VAL A 73 -12.58 6.25 -16.13
C VAL A 73 -11.93 7.19 -15.11
N GLY A 74 -11.39 6.65 -14.02
CA GLY A 74 -10.66 7.43 -13.02
C GLY A 74 -9.44 8.16 -13.59
N ALA A 75 -8.65 7.48 -14.41
CA ALA A 75 -7.51 8.07 -15.12
C ALA A 75 -7.96 9.15 -16.11
N PHE A 76 -9.03 8.91 -16.88
CA PHE A 76 -9.59 9.91 -17.79
C PHE A 76 -10.11 11.14 -17.04
N LEU A 77 -10.89 10.98 -15.96
CA LEU A 77 -11.32 12.11 -15.13
C LEU A 77 -10.13 12.85 -14.53
N GLY A 78 -9.06 12.15 -14.16
CA GLY A 78 -7.79 12.74 -13.74
C GLY A 78 -7.14 13.59 -14.83
N SER A 79 -7.18 13.16 -16.10
CA SER A 79 -6.58 13.89 -17.22
C SER A 79 -7.32 15.18 -17.58
N ILE A 80 -8.61 15.26 -17.31
CA ILE A 80 -9.42 16.47 -17.54
C ILE A 80 -9.76 17.23 -16.25
N SER A 81 -9.12 16.88 -15.12
CA SER A 81 -9.41 17.49 -13.82
C SER A 81 -9.08 18.99 -13.82
N ALA A 82 -10.12 19.83 -13.77
CA ALA A 82 -9.96 21.29 -13.78
C ALA A 82 -9.95 21.92 -12.38
N ASN A 83 -10.31 21.16 -11.35
CA ASN A 83 -10.41 21.64 -9.96
C ASN A 83 -10.14 20.47 -8.98
N PRO A 84 -9.84 20.75 -7.70
CA PRO A 84 -9.47 19.71 -6.74
C PRO A 84 -10.59 18.70 -6.45
N TRP A 85 -11.87 19.10 -6.51
CA TRP A 85 -12.99 18.19 -6.28
C TRP A 85 -13.14 17.15 -7.38
N MET A 86 -12.96 17.57 -8.63
CA MET A 86 -12.92 16.66 -9.78
C MET A 86 -11.76 15.66 -9.66
N TYR A 87 -10.60 16.13 -9.19
CA TYR A 87 -9.46 15.25 -8.93
C TYR A 87 -9.73 14.29 -7.77
N ILE A 88 -10.42 14.71 -6.71
CA ILE A 88 -10.83 13.82 -5.60
C ILE A 88 -11.73 12.69 -6.12
N VAL A 89 -12.69 13.00 -7.00
CA VAL A 89 -13.55 11.97 -7.63
C VAL A 89 -12.72 11.01 -8.46
N ALA A 90 -11.82 11.52 -9.32
CA ALA A 90 -10.90 10.71 -10.11
C ALA A 90 -10.03 9.79 -9.24
N SER A 91 -9.38 10.35 -8.21
CA SER A 91 -8.53 9.66 -7.24
C SER A 91 -9.30 8.60 -6.44
N THR A 92 -10.56 8.87 -6.11
CA THR A 92 -11.46 7.92 -5.45
C THR A 92 -11.73 6.72 -6.34
N LEU A 93 -12.13 6.92 -7.60
CA LEU A 93 -12.36 5.81 -8.54
C LEU A 93 -11.11 4.94 -8.72
N MET A 94 -9.93 5.56 -8.86
CA MET A 94 -8.67 4.81 -8.96
C MET A 94 -8.33 4.06 -7.67
N THR A 95 -8.69 4.59 -6.49
CA THR A 95 -8.48 3.92 -5.20
C THR A 95 -9.41 2.71 -5.04
N LEU A 96 -10.69 2.87 -5.42
CA LEU A 96 -11.69 1.81 -5.39
C LEU A 96 -11.37 0.67 -6.34
N THR A 97 -10.58 0.95 -7.40
CA THR A 97 -10.14 -0.08 -8.33
C THR A 97 -9.37 -1.20 -7.61
N SER A 98 -8.44 -0.86 -6.71
CA SER A 98 -7.68 -1.86 -5.95
C SER A 98 -8.62 -2.76 -5.13
N THR A 99 -9.67 -2.18 -4.55
CA THR A 99 -10.67 -2.91 -3.77
C THR A 99 -11.41 -3.92 -4.63
N LEU A 100 -11.89 -3.52 -5.81
CA LEU A 100 -12.58 -4.37 -6.79
C LEU A 100 -11.67 -5.38 -7.48
N TYR A 101 -10.35 -5.16 -7.48
CA TYR A 101 -9.38 -6.01 -8.17
C TYR A 101 -8.79 -7.09 -7.28
N HIS A 102 -8.36 -6.78 -6.05
CA HIS A 102 -7.52 -7.68 -5.26
C HIS A 102 -8.22 -8.99 -4.86
N PRO A 103 -9.37 -9.00 -4.12
CA PRO A 103 -9.97 -10.26 -3.69
C PRO A 103 -10.32 -11.20 -4.86
N PRO A 104 -10.98 -10.73 -5.95
CA PRO A 104 -11.29 -11.57 -7.10
C PRO A 104 -10.04 -12.10 -7.82
N SER A 105 -9.02 -11.26 -8.01
CA SER A 105 -7.81 -11.68 -8.71
C SER A 105 -6.94 -12.64 -7.90
N GLN A 106 -6.93 -12.49 -6.57
CA GLN A 106 -6.23 -13.41 -5.65
C GLN A 106 -6.91 -14.78 -5.58
N SER A 107 -8.26 -14.81 -5.48
CA SER A 107 -9.04 -16.05 -5.53
C SER A 107 -8.82 -16.75 -6.87
N TYR A 108 -8.94 -16.02 -7.99
CA TYR A 108 -8.67 -16.57 -9.32
C TYR A 108 -7.29 -17.23 -9.42
N VAL A 109 -6.21 -16.52 -9.06
CA VAL A 109 -4.85 -17.09 -9.14
C VAL A 109 -4.69 -18.32 -8.23
N SER A 110 -5.35 -18.32 -7.07
CA SER A 110 -5.28 -19.43 -6.11
C SER A 110 -6.05 -20.67 -6.61
N GLU A 111 -7.22 -20.47 -7.19
CA GLU A 111 -8.10 -21.52 -7.71
C GLU A 111 -7.58 -22.12 -9.02
N THR A 112 -6.95 -21.31 -9.88
CA THR A 112 -6.44 -21.79 -11.17
C THR A 112 -5.02 -22.33 -11.12
N THR A 113 -4.43 -22.47 -9.93
CA THR A 113 -3.06 -22.96 -9.75
C THR A 113 -3.07 -24.19 -8.87
N ARG A 114 -2.28 -25.20 -9.26
CA ARG A 114 -2.07 -26.40 -8.44
C ARG A 114 -1.58 -26.02 -7.04
N PRO A 115 -2.02 -26.71 -5.98
CA PRO A 115 -1.66 -26.37 -4.59
C PRO A 115 -0.16 -26.17 -4.36
N LYS A 116 0.67 -27.09 -4.89
CA LYS A 116 2.15 -27.02 -4.80
C LYS A 116 2.78 -25.77 -5.46
N ASP A 117 2.11 -25.20 -6.46
CA ASP A 117 2.61 -24.07 -7.24
C ASP A 117 1.94 -22.74 -6.80
N ARG A 118 0.92 -22.78 -5.93
CA ARG A 118 0.07 -21.64 -5.56
C ARG A 118 0.88 -20.49 -4.95
N SER A 119 1.77 -20.77 -4.01
CA SER A 119 2.63 -19.76 -3.38
C SER A 119 3.52 -19.05 -4.41
N ARG A 120 4.05 -19.79 -5.39
CA ARG A 120 4.86 -19.23 -6.49
C ARG A 120 4.01 -18.36 -7.42
N ALA A 121 2.81 -18.81 -7.79
CA ALA A 121 1.90 -18.05 -8.64
C ALA A 121 1.42 -16.75 -7.97
N LEU A 122 1.08 -16.80 -6.68
CA LEU A 122 0.74 -15.62 -5.88
C LEU A 122 1.93 -14.67 -5.74
N GLY A 123 3.16 -15.20 -5.61
CA GLY A 123 4.38 -14.40 -5.63
C GLY A 123 4.57 -13.62 -6.95
N ILE A 124 4.39 -14.29 -8.09
CA ILE A 124 4.46 -13.68 -9.42
C ILE A 124 3.33 -12.65 -9.61
N TRP A 125 2.11 -12.94 -9.14
CA TRP A 125 1.00 -11.99 -9.13
C TRP A 125 1.31 -10.75 -8.29
N ASN A 126 1.89 -10.92 -7.10
CA ASN A 126 2.27 -9.82 -6.21
C ASN A 126 3.40 -8.95 -6.80
N ALA A 127 4.37 -9.58 -7.46
CA ALA A 127 5.43 -8.87 -8.18
C ALA A 127 4.83 -7.94 -9.25
N GLY A 128 3.82 -8.40 -10.01
CA GLY A 128 3.10 -7.54 -10.95
C GLY A 128 2.46 -6.33 -10.30
N GLY A 129 1.82 -6.50 -9.15
CA GLY A 129 1.24 -5.38 -8.39
C GLY A 129 2.30 -4.37 -7.96
N THR A 130 3.43 -4.86 -7.44
CA THR A 130 4.56 -4.03 -7.03
C THR A 130 5.18 -3.27 -8.20
N THR A 131 5.29 -3.91 -9.37
CA THR A 131 5.70 -3.25 -10.61
C THR A 131 4.72 -2.14 -10.99
N GLY A 132 3.41 -2.39 -10.95
CA GLY A 132 2.41 -1.37 -11.24
C GLY A 132 2.48 -0.16 -10.29
N VAL A 133 2.66 -0.41 -8.98
CA VAL A 133 2.87 0.65 -7.97
C VAL A 133 4.11 1.48 -8.30
N ALA A 134 5.22 0.83 -8.69
CA ALA A 134 6.44 1.52 -9.09
C ALA A 134 6.29 2.30 -10.41
N MET A 135 5.50 1.78 -11.36
CA MET A 135 5.30 2.41 -12.68
C MET A 135 4.57 3.75 -12.59
N GLY A 136 3.71 3.96 -11.59
CA GLY A 136 3.01 5.24 -11.41
C GLY A 136 3.99 6.42 -11.25
N PRO A 137 4.72 6.51 -10.13
CA PRO A 137 5.72 7.56 -9.93
C PRO A 137 6.80 7.60 -11.03
N LEU A 138 7.18 6.45 -11.58
CA LEU A 138 8.18 6.37 -12.65
C LEU A 138 7.68 6.99 -13.94
N SER A 139 6.41 6.77 -14.28
CA SER A 139 5.79 7.38 -15.46
C SER A 139 5.72 8.89 -15.34
N ILE A 140 5.50 9.44 -14.14
CA ILE A 140 5.59 10.87 -13.87
C ILE A 140 7.02 11.37 -14.12
N THR A 141 8.04 10.72 -13.56
CA THR A 141 9.45 11.07 -13.81
C THR A 141 9.80 11.03 -15.30
N ILE A 142 9.43 9.95 -16.00
CA ILE A 142 9.85 9.75 -17.39
C ILE A 142 9.10 10.70 -18.32
N LEU A 143 7.76 10.70 -18.25
CA LEU A 143 6.93 11.42 -19.21
C LEU A 143 6.96 12.94 -18.95
N MET A 144 6.93 13.39 -17.70
CA MET A 144 7.06 14.82 -17.41
C MET A 144 8.51 15.30 -17.54
N GLY A 145 9.47 14.50 -17.06
CA GLY A 145 10.89 14.89 -17.01
C GLY A 145 11.60 14.86 -18.36
N PHE A 146 11.38 13.82 -19.18
CA PHE A 146 12.07 13.67 -20.47
C PHE A 146 11.21 14.08 -21.66
N PHE A 147 9.91 13.78 -21.63
CA PHE A 147 9.00 14.08 -22.75
C PHE A 147 8.22 15.39 -22.57
N ALA A 148 8.46 16.12 -21.46
CA ALA A 148 7.80 17.39 -21.13
C ALA A 148 6.26 17.30 -21.10
N PHE A 149 5.71 16.14 -20.77
CA PHE A 149 4.27 15.99 -20.60
C PHE A 149 3.80 16.77 -19.37
N GLN A 150 2.59 17.30 -19.46
CA GLN A 150 1.85 17.78 -18.29
C GLN A 150 1.29 16.58 -17.51
N TRP A 151 1.10 16.71 -16.19
CA TRP A 151 0.60 15.61 -15.36
C TRP A 151 -0.75 15.05 -15.85
N ARG A 152 -1.62 15.92 -16.39
CA ARG A 152 -2.88 15.55 -17.07
C ARG A 152 -2.66 14.66 -18.28
N GLN A 153 -1.66 14.97 -19.11
CA GLN A 153 -1.31 14.16 -20.28
C GLN A 153 -0.77 12.79 -19.86
N VAL A 154 -0.09 12.69 -18.72
CA VAL A 154 0.35 11.40 -18.18
C VAL A 154 -0.83 10.53 -17.73
N TYR A 155 -1.85 11.11 -17.09
CA TYR A 155 -3.12 10.41 -16.84
C TYR A 155 -3.78 9.94 -18.13
N ASN A 156 -3.84 10.81 -19.15
CA ASN A 156 -4.42 10.47 -20.44
C ASN A 156 -3.67 9.32 -21.12
N PHE A 157 -2.34 9.35 -21.07
CA PHE A 157 -1.48 8.29 -21.60
C PHE A 157 -1.84 6.92 -21.03
N TRP A 158 -2.13 6.83 -19.72
CA TRP A 158 -2.46 5.57 -19.06
C TRP A 158 -3.85 5.00 -19.37
N VAL A 159 -4.78 5.79 -19.92
CA VAL A 159 -6.13 5.30 -20.26
C VAL A 159 -6.07 4.14 -21.24
N ILE A 160 -5.29 4.25 -22.31
CA ILE A 160 -5.18 3.20 -23.34
C ILE A 160 -4.50 1.93 -22.77
N PRO A 161 -3.32 1.99 -22.12
CA PRO A 161 -2.72 0.84 -21.45
C PRO A 161 -3.67 0.16 -20.47
N ILE A 162 -4.42 0.90 -19.65
CA ILE A 162 -5.38 0.30 -18.72
C ILE A 162 -6.46 -0.47 -19.48
N LEU A 163 -7.02 0.09 -20.56
CA LEU A 163 -8.04 -0.58 -21.38
C LEU A 163 -7.48 -1.80 -22.13
N LEU A 164 -6.19 -1.83 -22.49
CA LEU A 164 -5.53 -3.05 -22.97
C LEU A 164 -5.53 -4.17 -21.91
N GLY A 165 -5.70 -3.84 -20.64
CA GLY A 165 -6.01 -4.79 -19.58
C GLY A 165 -7.27 -5.61 -19.84
N LEU A 166 -8.29 -5.06 -20.50
CA LEU A 166 -9.49 -5.82 -20.90
C LEU A 166 -9.18 -6.85 -21.97
N VAL A 167 -8.28 -6.52 -22.91
CA VAL A 167 -7.78 -7.46 -23.92
C VAL A 167 -6.98 -8.58 -23.23
N ALA A 168 -6.09 -8.23 -22.31
CA ALA A 168 -5.36 -9.21 -21.51
C ALA A 168 -6.28 -10.09 -20.66
N LEU A 169 -7.37 -9.53 -20.13
CA LEU A 169 -8.39 -10.24 -19.37
C LEU A 169 -9.25 -11.16 -20.25
N TYR A 170 -9.47 -10.82 -21.53
CA TYR A 170 -10.22 -11.67 -22.45
C TYR A 170 -9.61 -13.08 -22.54
N PHE A 171 -8.28 -13.16 -22.61
CA PHE A 171 -7.51 -14.41 -22.63
C PHE A 171 -7.44 -15.18 -21.30
N VAL A 172 -7.94 -14.59 -20.21
CA VAL A 172 -8.06 -15.27 -18.91
C VAL A 172 -9.33 -16.13 -18.93
N LYS A 173 -9.20 -17.45 -18.72
CA LYS A 173 -10.36 -18.35 -18.69
C LYS A 173 -11.29 -18.01 -17.51
N PRO A 174 -12.62 -18.18 -17.62
CA PRO A 174 -13.53 -18.09 -16.46
C PRO A 174 -13.18 -19.13 -15.39
N THR A 175 -13.42 -18.81 -14.12
CA THR A 175 -13.16 -19.72 -12.98
C THR A 175 -14.00 -21.00 -13.05
N ASP A 176 -15.21 -20.93 -13.60
CA ASP A 176 -16.12 -22.08 -13.75
C ASP A 176 -15.60 -23.14 -14.75
N GLU A 177 -14.62 -22.79 -15.58
CA GLU A 177 -13.97 -23.67 -16.56
C GLU A 177 -12.66 -24.28 -16.05
N VAL A 178 -12.29 -24.01 -14.79
CA VAL A 178 -11.01 -24.47 -14.22
C VAL A 178 -11.29 -25.54 -13.18
N GLU A 179 -10.71 -26.74 -13.38
CA GLU A 179 -10.81 -27.85 -12.44
C GLU A 179 -10.32 -27.40 -11.05
N ARG A 180 -11.24 -27.39 -10.09
CA ARG A 180 -10.91 -27.10 -8.68
C ARG A 180 -10.00 -28.21 -8.18
N GLY A 181 -8.81 -27.84 -7.73
CA GLY A 181 -7.97 -28.76 -6.99
C GLY A 181 -8.61 -29.03 -5.63
N ASP A 182 -9.26 -30.18 -5.48
CA ASP A 182 -9.75 -30.67 -4.20
C ASP A 182 -8.56 -31.01 -3.31
N VAL A 183 -8.33 -30.20 -2.28
CA VAL A 183 -7.47 -30.56 -1.15
C VAL A 183 -8.12 -30.02 0.12
N GLU A 184 -8.47 -30.92 1.03
CA GLU A 184 -8.72 -30.58 2.43
C GLU A 184 -7.44 -29.97 3.01
N GLU A 185 -7.49 -28.71 3.44
CA GLU A 185 -6.36 -28.10 4.14
C GLU A 185 -6.16 -28.81 5.48
N GLU A 186 -5.16 -29.69 5.56
CA GLU A 186 -4.63 -30.16 6.84
C GLU A 186 -3.90 -29.01 7.54
N TRP A 187 -4.58 -28.42 8.51
CA TRP A 187 -3.99 -27.45 9.41
C TRP A 187 -3.19 -28.18 10.48
N GLU A 188 -1.86 -28.00 10.51
CA GLU A 188 -1.06 -28.43 11.66
C GLU A 188 -1.57 -27.75 12.94
N GLU A 189 -1.99 -28.56 13.92
CA GLU A 189 -2.41 -28.15 15.26
C GLU A 189 -1.22 -27.61 16.07
N GLY A 190 -0.87 -26.35 15.82
CA GLY A 190 -0.01 -25.55 16.68
C GLY A 190 -0.82 -24.81 17.75
N ARG A 191 -0.27 -24.79 18.99
CA ARG A 191 -0.83 -24.24 20.25
C ARG A 191 -2.01 -23.27 20.08
N THR A 192 -3.13 -23.68 20.62
CA THR A 192 -4.41 -22.98 20.65
C THR A 192 -4.35 -21.71 21.50
N VAL A 193 -4.73 -20.60 20.89
CA VAL A 193 -5.20 -19.41 21.60
C VAL A 193 -6.72 -19.49 21.62
N ASP A 194 -7.34 -19.49 22.80
CA ASP A 194 -8.79 -19.76 22.94
C ASP A 194 -9.66 -18.56 22.56
N LYS A 195 -9.10 -17.34 22.60
CA LYS A 195 -9.83 -16.08 22.34
C LYS A 195 -9.11 -15.20 21.32
N LEU A 196 -9.86 -14.72 20.33
CA LEU A 196 -9.37 -13.83 19.27
C LEU A 196 -8.84 -12.50 19.82
N LEU A 197 -9.59 -11.88 20.74
CA LEU A 197 -9.19 -10.63 21.40
C LEU A 197 -8.49 -10.91 22.74
N ASN A 198 -7.43 -11.71 22.70
CA ASN A 198 -6.53 -11.87 23.84
C ASN A 198 -5.68 -10.60 24.05
N LYS A 199 -5.05 -10.49 25.24
CA LYS A 199 -4.22 -9.33 25.60
C LYS A 199 -3.10 -9.07 24.58
N ASP A 200 -2.41 -10.12 24.14
CA ASP A 200 -1.29 -10.00 23.19
C ASP A 200 -1.77 -9.49 21.81
N MET A 201 -2.91 -9.98 21.31
CA MET A 201 -3.55 -9.48 20.09
C MET A 201 -3.95 -8.01 20.24
N ILE A 202 -4.60 -7.63 21.34
CA ILE A 202 -5.00 -6.23 21.57
C ILE A 202 -3.78 -5.31 21.58
N VAL A 203 -2.73 -5.68 22.30
CA VAL A 203 -1.50 -4.88 22.35
C VAL A 203 -0.77 -4.86 21.01
N PHE A 204 -0.78 -5.97 20.26
CA PHE A 204 -0.26 -6.04 18.90
C PHE A 204 -1.01 -5.10 17.94
N LEU A 205 -2.34 -5.09 18.01
CA LEU A 205 -3.18 -4.19 17.21
C LEU A 205 -2.97 -2.72 17.62
N LEU A 206 -2.94 -2.41 18.92
CA LEU A 206 -2.69 -1.05 19.42
C LEU A 206 -1.31 -0.52 18.99
N SER A 207 -0.26 -1.32 19.18
CA SER A 207 1.08 -0.95 18.72
C SER A 207 1.15 -0.81 17.19
N GLY A 208 0.44 -1.68 16.46
CA GLY A 208 0.22 -1.55 15.02
C GLY A 208 -0.42 -0.21 14.66
N THR A 209 -1.53 0.14 15.29
CA THR A 209 -2.28 1.38 15.12
C THR A 209 -1.41 2.62 15.32
N ILE A 210 -0.64 2.69 16.42
CA ILE A 210 0.25 3.83 16.70
C ILE A 210 1.26 4.01 15.55
N ARG A 211 1.85 2.90 15.07
CA ARG A 211 2.84 2.94 13.98
C ARG A 211 2.17 3.31 12.65
N ARG A 212 0.95 2.83 12.38
CA ARG A 212 0.19 3.19 11.18
C ARG A 212 -0.22 4.67 11.18
N PHE A 213 -0.52 5.22 12.35
CA PHE A 213 -0.75 6.66 12.50
C PHE A 213 0.50 7.46 12.08
N GLY A 214 1.67 7.10 12.59
CA GLY A 214 2.95 7.71 12.18
C GLY A 214 3.16 7.65 10.65
N GLY A 215 2.99 6.49 10.04
CA GLY A 215 3.12 6.36 8.58
C GLY A 215 2.10 7.21 7.80
N GLY A 216 0.85 7.27 8.29
CA GLY A 216 -0.21 8.08 7.69
C GLY A 216 0.06 9.58 7.74
N LEU A 217 0.75 10.07 8.77
CA LEU A 217 1.14 11.49 8.87
C LEU A 217 2.04 11.92 7.70
N THR A 218 2.95 11.05 7.27
CA THR A 218 3.87 11.35 6.15
C THR A 218 3.23 11.20 4.78
N THR A 219 2.10 10.50 4.69
CA THR A 219 1.43 10.20 3.42
C THR A 219 0.84 11.48 2.85
N GLY A 220 1.31 11.87 1.66
CA GLY A 220 0.93 13.13 1.00
C GLY A 220 1.87 14.30 1.31
N PHE A 221 2.42 14.36 2.53
CA PHE A 221 3.24 15.49 2.98
C PHE A 221 4.74 15.30 2.74
N LEU A 222 5.23 14.06 2.62
CA LEU A 222 6.64 13.80 2.35
C LEU A 222 7.11 14.41 1.02
N ALA A 223 6.36 14.18 -0.05
CA ALA A 223 6.68 14.74 -1.37
C ALA A 223 6.64 16.27 -1.36
N ILE A 224 5.66 16.85 -0.67
CA ILE A 224 5.51 18.30 -0.57
C ILE A 224 6.68 18.91 0.19
N TRP A 225 7.08 18.33 1.33
CA TRP A 225 8.24 18.81 2.09
C TRP A 225 9.54 18.73 1.29
N LEU A 226 9.76 17.63 0.56
CA LEU A 226 10.95 17.49 -0.28
C LEU A 226 11.01 18.55 -1.38
N VAL A 227 9.88 18.87 -2.02
CA VAL A 227 9.83 19.91 -3.06
C VAL A 227 9.93 21.31 -2.45
N GLU A 228 9.05 21.65 -1.52
CA GLU A 228 8.94 23.02 -0.99
C GLU A 228 10.07 23.40 -0.04
N SER A 229 10.52 22.48 0.82
CA SER A 229 11.53 22.77 1.84
C SER A 229 12.93 22.29 1.48
N GLN A 230 13.07 21.27 0.64
CA GLN A 230 14.37 20.72 0.24
C GLN A 230 14.74 21.03 -1.22
N GLY A 231 13.85 21.65 -2.00
CA GLY A 231 14.12 22.02 -3.40
C GLY A 231 14.23 20.84 -4.37
N TRP A 232 13.63 19.69 -4.03
CA TRP A 232 13.64 18.53 -4.91
C TRP A 232 12.76 18.74 -6.13
N THR A 233 13.16 18.12 -7.23
CA THR A 233 12.37 18.05 -8.46
C THR A 233 11.33 16.92 -8.37
N ILE A 234 10.24 17.05 -9.13
CA ILE A 234 9.23 16.00 -9.26
C ILE A 234 9.82 14.68 -9.77
N SER A 235 10.80 14.76 -10.68
CA SER A 235 11.55 13.61 -11.17
C SER A 235 12.26 12.85 -10.06
N GLN A 236 12.88 13.56 -9.11
CA GLN A 236 13.53 12.95 -7.94
C GLN A 236 12.52 12.25 -7.01
N ILE A 237 11.35 12.86 -6.79
CA ILE A 237 10.26 12.22 -6.01
C ILE A 237 9.79 10.94 -6.69
N GLY A 238 9.58 10.97 -8.01
CA GLY A 238 9.14 9.79 -8.74
C GLY A 238 10.17 8.64 -8.68
N VAL A 239 11.47 8.94 -8.88
CA VAL A 239 12.55 7.94 -8.73
C VAL A 239 12.56 7.34 -7.31
N MET A 240 12.46 8.19 -6.28
CA MET A 240 12.45 7.77 -4.88
C MET A 240 11.31 6.79 -4.58
N LEU A 241 10.09 7.14 -4.97
CA LEU A 241 8.89 6.33 -4.69
C LEU A 241 8.89 5.02 -5.51
N SER A 242 9.31 5.07 -6.78
CA SER A 242 9.43 3.89 -7.63
C SER A 242 10.48 2.91 -7.13
N ALA A 243 11.68 3.40 -6.82
CA ALA A 243 12.76 2.59 -6.28
C ALA A 243 12.33 1.92 -4.96
N SER A 244 11.64 2.66 -4.08
CA SER A 244 11.13 2.11 -2.82
C SER A 244 10.12 0.98 -2.98
N SER A 245 9.32 1.02 -4.05
CA SER A 245 8.33 0.00 -4.34
C SER A 245 9.00 -1.28 -4.85
N LEU A 246 9.98 -1.14 -5.75
CA LEU A 246 10.71 -2.28 -6.31
C LEU A 246 11.53 -3.06 -5.28
N MET A 247 11.94 -2.43 -4.17
CA MET A 247 12.61 -3.14 -3.06
C MET A 247 11.79 -4.34 -2.56
N GLY A 248 10.46 -4.31 -2.67
CA GLY A 248 9.59 -5.38 -2.22
C GLY A 248 9.77 -6.71 -2.94
N ILE A 249 10.22 -6.68 -4.20
CA ILE A 249 10.47 -7.89 -5.00
C ILE A 249 11.55 -8.78 -4.35
N ILE A 250 12.57 -8.15 -3.77
CA ILE A 250 13.70 -8.84 -3.13
C ILE A 250 13.47 -8.97 -1.62
N ALA A 251 12.98 -7.92 -0.97
CA ALA A 251 12.84 -7.88 0.49
C ALA A 251 11.81 -8.87 1.01
N SER A 252 10.69 -9.10 0.30
CA SER A 252 9.61 -9.94 0.81
C SER A 252 10.00 -11.42 0.91
N PRO A 253 10.56 -12.08 -0.14
CA PRO A 253 11.04 -13.46 -0.03
C PRO A 253 12.16 -13.61 1.02
N LEU A 254 13.11 -12.67 1.01
CA LEU A 254 14.25 -12.69 1.93
C LEU A 254 13.79 -12.57 3.40
N GLY A 255 12.82 -11.72 3.68
CA GLY A 255 12.26 -11.53 5.02
C GLY A 255 11.59 -12.80 5.57
N GLY A 256 10.97 -13.61 4.70
CA GLY A 256 10.35 -14.88 5.09
C GLY A 256 11.38 -15.91 5.55
N GLU A 257 12.45 -16.08 4.78
CA GLU A 257 13.55 -17.01 5.09
C GLU A 257 14.33 -16.58 6.35
N LEU A 258 14.56 -15.28 6.54
CA LEU A 258 15.26 -14.81 7.73
C LEU A 258 14.38 -14.88 8.99
N CYS A 259 13.07 -14.64 8.86
CA CYS A 259 12.13 -14.78 9.96
C CYS A 259 12.08 -16.21 10.54
N SER A 260 12.17 -17.24 9.70
CA SER A 260 12.17 -18.64 10.17
C SER A 260 13.45 -18.97 10.96
N ARG A 261 14.58 -18.36 10.61
CA ARG A 261 15.88 -18.57 11.26
C ARG A 261 16.05 -17.81 12.57
N PHE A 262 15.61 -16.55 12.64
CA PHE A 262 15.87 -15.67 13.78
C PHE A 262 14.73 -15.58 14.80
N GLY A 263 13.59 -16.24 14.51
CA GLY A 263 12.39 -16.19 15.34
C GLY A 263 11.52 -14.97 15.04
N VAL A 264 10.20 -15.18 15.07
CA VAL A 264 9.21 -14.22 14.54
C VAL A 264 9.23 -12.88 15.27
N LYS A 265 9.14 -12.89 16.61
CA LYS A 265 9.11 -11.63 17.38
C LYS A 265 10.43 -10.87 17.28
N ARG A 266 11.56 -11.55 17.46
CA ARG A 266 12.90 -10.92 17.45
C ARG A 266 13.21 -10.31 16.08
N TRP A 267 12.93 -11.04 15.01
CA TRP A 267 13.09 -10.54 13.64
C TRP A 267 12.22 -9.32 13.37
N LEU A 268 10.94 -9.36 13.76
CA LEU A 268 10.02 -8.24 13.58
C LEU A 268 10.47 -6.99 14.35
N VAL A 269 10.89 -7.13 15.62
CA VAL A 269 11.40 -6.00 16.41
C VAL A 269 12.67 -5.42 15.77
N GLY A 270 13.62 -6.27 15.37
CA GLY A 270 14.89 -5.83 14.77
C GLY A 270 14.70 -5.09 13.44
N THR A 271 13.86 -5.62 12.54
CA THR A 271 13.55 -4.98 11.25
C THR A 271 12.79 -3.68 11.41
N LEU A 272 11.82 -3.60 12.32
CA LEU A 272 11.11 -2.35 12.62
C LEU A 272 12.05 -1.30 13.24
N PHE A 273 12.90 -1.69 14.20
CA PHE A 273 13.89 -0.79 14.79
C PHE A 273 14.82 -0.21 13.73
N ALA A 274 15.41 -1.07 12.89
CA ALA A 274 16.28 -0.64 11.79
C ALA A 274 15.54 0.31 10.83
N SER A 275 14.31 -0.03 10.45
CA SER A 275 13.47 0.85 9.62
C SER A 275 13.28 2.22 10.26
N TYR A 276 12.95 2.31 11.54
CA TYR A 276 12.68 3.58 12.22
C TYR A 276 13.93 4.42 12.45
N VAL A 277 15.07 3.79 12.72
CA VAL A 277 16.36 4.48 12.75
C VAL A 277 16.69 5.06 11.37
N CYS A 278 16.54 4.27 10.30
CA CYS A 278 16.73 4.76 8.94
C CYS A 278 15.76 5.89 8.58
N PHE A 279 14.50 5.84 9.02
CA PHE A 279 13.56 6.94 8.85
C PHE A 279 14.08 8.23 9.51
N THR A 280 14.48 8.16 10.78
CA THR A 280 15.02 9.33 11.50
C THR A 280 16.28 9.87 10.85
N LEU A 281 17.20 8.99 10.43
CA LEU A 281 18.42 9.39 9.73
C LEU A 281 18.14 10.04 8.38
N ALA A 282 17.16 9.54 7.62
CA ALA A 282 16.75 10.16 6.36
C ALA A 282 16.28 11.61 6.55
N ILE A 283 15.54 11.89 7.63
CA ILE A 283 15.00 13.23 7.91
C ILE A 283 16.07 14.18 8.47
N VAL A 284 16.97 13.70 9.33
CA VAL A 284 17.98 14.53 10.01
C VAL A 284 19.18 14.81 9.11
N LEU A 285 19.59 13.84 8.29
CA LEU A 285 20.74 14.00 7.41
C LEU A 285 20.34 14.81 6.17
N LYS A 286 20.96 15.98 6.02
CA LYS A 286 20.71 16.86 4.89
C LYS A 286 21.34 16.33 3.61
N GLY A 287 20.68 16.59 2.49
CA GLY A 287 21.17 16.29 1.15
C GLY A 287 20.48 15.12 0.48
N PHE A 288 20.50 15.14 -0.85
CA PHE A 288 19.77 14.18 -1.69
C PHE A 288 20.21 12.73 -1.46
N TRP A 289 21.51 12.45 -1.52
CA TRP A 289 22.02 11.08 -1.42
C TRP A 289 21.87 10.45 -0.03
N PRO A 290 22.23 11.13 1.09
CA PRO A 290 21.96 10.61 2.42
C PRO A 290 20.47 10.31 2.62
N PHE A 291 19.58 11.24 2.26
CA PHE A 291 18.14 11.02 2.34
C PHE A 291 17.73 9.77 1.55
N MET A 292 18.15 9.65 0.28
CA MET A 292 17.77 8.55 -0.60
C MET A 292 18.21 7.19 -0.04
N VAL A 293 19.47 7.08 0.41
CA VAL A 293 20.00 5.83 0.98
C VAL A 293 19.21 5.40 2.20
N PHE A 294 18.99 6.31 3.15
CA PHE A 294 18.28 5.98 4.39
C PHE A 294 16.78 5.78 4.17
N TYR A 295 16.16 6.50 3.23
CA TYR A 295 14.77 6.27 2.84
C TYR A 295 14.59 4.90 2.19
N LEU A 296 15.45 4.50 1.25
CA LEU A 296 15.38 3.17 0.64
C LEU A 296 15.67 2.06 1.65
N ALA A 297 16.63 2.27 2.56
CA ALA A 297 16.90 1.34 3.66
C ALA A 297 15.69 1.19 4.60
N GLN A 298 15.05 2.31 4.96
CA GLN A 298 13.80 2.32 5.75
C GLN A 298 12.73 1.45 5.08
N ARG A 299 12.53 1.63 3.78
CA ARG A 299 11.53 0.87 3.00
C ARG A 299 11.89 -0.61 2.90
N PHE A 300 13.16 -0.93 2.67
CA PHE A 300 13.67 -2.30 2.62
C PHE A 300 13.47 -3.05 3.95
N PHE A 301 13.91 -2.47 5.07
CA PHE A 301 13.72 -3.09 6.40
C PHE A 301 12.25 -3.22 6.78
N GLY A 302 11.42 -2.23 6.44
CA GLY A 302 9.97 -2.31 6.65
C GLY A 302 9.33 -3.50 5.92
N ILE A 303 9.76 -3.77 4.67
CA ILE A 303 9.24 -4.91 3.89
C ILE A 303 9.81 -6.24 4.39
N LEU A 304 11.10 -6.29 4.79
CA LEU A 304 11.72 -7.47 5.40
C LEU A 304 10.97 -7.97 6.65
N GLY A 305 10.35 -7.07 7.41
CA GLY A 305 9.55 -7.40 8.59
C GLY A 305 8.11 -7.86 8.27
N MET A 306 7.62 -7.68 7.04
CA MET A 306 6.23 -7.95 6.68
C MET A 306 5.82 -9.43 6.85
N PRO A 307 6.62 -10.42 6.40
CA PRO A 307 6.30 -11.83 6.64
C PRO A 307 6.17 -12.18 8.13
N ALA A 308 7.07 -11.64 8.96
CA ALA A 308 7.01 -11.85 10.41
C ALA A 308 5.76 -11.22 11.05
N ASN A 309 5.30 -10.07 10.54
CA ASN A 309 4.05 -9.45 10.98
C ASN A 309 2.82 -10.32 10.65
N MET A 310 2.79 -10.93 9.46
CA MET A 310 1.73 -11.87 9.06
C MET A 310 1.74 -13.13 9.93
N THR A 311 2.93 -13.70 10.16
CA THR A 311 3.09 -14.87 11.05
C THR A 311 2.69 -14.55 12.49
N MET A 312 3.02 -13.36 13.01
CA MET A 312 2.60 -12.92 14.34
C MET A 312 1.07 -12.83 14.43
N THR A 313 0.41 -12.26 13.42
CA THR A 313 -1.06 -12.23 13.36
C THR A 313 -1.66 -13.63 13.40
N ALA A 314 -1.09 -14.57 12.63
CA ALA A 314 -1.53 -15.96 12.62
C ALA A 314 -1.32 -16.67 13.97
N ARG A 315 -0.20 -16.41 14.67
CA ARG A 315 0.10 -16.97 16.00
C ARG A 315 -0.81 -16.42 17.10
N LEU A 316 -1.21 -15.16 17.00
CA LEU A 316 -2.09 -14.49 17.97
C LEU A 316 -3.58 -14.79 17.74
N SER A 317 -3.92 -15.45 16.64
CA SER A 317 -5.29 -15.76 16.26
C SER A 317 -5.63 -17.24 16.51
N PRO A 318 -6.83 -17.56 17.04
CA PRO A 318 -7.31 -18.93 17.14
C PRO A 318 -7.31 -19.62 15.77
N PRO A 319 -6.96 -20.92 15.68
CA PRO A 319 -6.89 -21.63 14.40
C PRO A 319 -8.16 -21.50 13.54
N ARG A 320 -9.34 -21.63 14.16
CA ARG A 320 -10.66 -21.50 13.51
C ARG A 320 -11.05 -20.08 13.11
N GLN A 321 -10.32 -19.06 13.56
CA GLN A 321 -10.67 -17.64 13.37
C GLN A 321 -9.52 -16.81 12.76
N ARG A 322 -8.51 -17.45 12.16
CA ARG A 322 -7.36 -16.76 11.55
C ARG A 322 -7.77 -15.73 10.51
N GLY A 323 -8.76 -16.03 9.66
CA GLY A 323 -9.30 -15.08 8.69
C GLY A 323 -9.83 -13.79 9.34
N VAL A 324 -10.54 -13.92 10.46
CA VAL A 324 -11.02 -12.77 11.25
C VAL A 324 -9.84 -12.01 11.88
N GLY A 325 -8.80 -12.72 12.34
CA GLY A 325 -7.56 -12.11 12.84
C GLY A 325 -6.84 -11.25 11.80
N PHE A 326 -6.72 -11.73 10.56
CA PHE A 326 -6.16 -10.94 9.44
C PHE A 326 -7.03 -9.75 9.05
N ALA A 327 -8.36 -9.90 9.11
CA ALA A 327 -9.27 -8.78 8.89
C ALA A 327 -9.09 -7.70 9.97
N LEU A 328 -9.03 -8.11 11.25
CA LEU A 328 -8.79 -7.20 12.39
C LEU A 328 -7.45 -6.47 12.28
N SER A 329 -6.38 -7.16 11.86
CA SER A 329 -5.05 -6.53 11.70
C SER A 329 -4.98 -5.53 10.54
N SER A 330 -5.94 -5.58 9.61
CA SER A 330 -6.06 -4.65 8.49
C SER A 330 -6.85 -3.37 8.82
N ILE A 331 -7.70 -3.40 9.85
CA ILE A 331 -8.50 -2.23 10.27
C ILE A 331 -7.64 -1.00 10.59
N PRO A 332 -6.56 -1.12 11.40
CA PRO A 332 -5.68 0.01 11.67
C PRO A 332 -5.12 0.66 10.40
N ASN A 333 -4.78 -0.13 9.39
CA ASN A 333 -4.22 0.41 8.15
C ASN A 333 -5.24 1.26 7.38
N THR A 334 -6.52 0.89 7.43
CA THR A 334 -7.54 1.49 6.58
C THR A 334 -8.15 2.75 7.19
N ILE A 335 -8.35 2.77 8.52
CA ILE A 335 -9.00 3.90 9.22
C ILE A 335 -7.98 4.95 9.68
N VAL A 336 -6.85 4.50 10.22
CA VAL A 336 -5.92 5.38 10.94
C VAL A 336 -5.11 6.24 9.97
N GLY A 337 -4.76 5.69 8.80
CA GLY A 337 -3.99 6.41 7.77
C GLY A 337 -4.65 7.73 7.34
N PRO A 338 -5.92 7.70 6.87
CA PRO A 338 -6.63 8.91 6.45
C PRO A 338 -6.80 9.95 7.57
N ILE A 339 -7.11 9.50 8.79
CA ILE A 339 -7.20 10.37 9.98
C ILE A 339 -5.85 11.03 10.25
N ALA A 340 -4.76 10.27 10.14
CA ALA A 340 -3.41 10.79 10.30
C ALA A 340 -3.07 11.82 9.22
N SER A 341 -3.47 11.65 7.97
CA SER A 341 -3.24 12.66 6.93
C SER A 341 -3.98 13.98 7.20
N ILE A 342 -5.18 13.93 7.79
CA ILE A 342 -5.89 15.13 8.26
C ILE A 342 -5.16 15.79 9.44
N ALA A 343 -4.67 14.98 10.39
CA ALA A 343 -3.88 15.48 11.52
C ALA A 343 -2.55 16.12 11.06
N ALA A 344 -1.86 15.50 10.09
CA ALA A 344 -0.64 16.04 9.49
C ALA A 344 -0.89 17.38 8.81
N ALA A 345 -2.03 17.55 8.16
CA ALA A 345 -2.42 18.82 7.57
C ALA A 345 -2.58 19.94 8.61
N TYR A 346 -3.19 19.64 9.76
CA TYR A 346 -3.31 20.61 10.85
C TYR A 346 -1.94 20.99 11.45
N ILE A 347 -1.04 20.01 11.58
CA ILE A 347 0.34 20.24 12.01
C ILE A 347 1.07 21.11 10.99
N ALA A 348 0.91 20.84 9.70
CA ALA A 348 1.54 21.59 8.61
C ALA A 348 1.17 23.08 8.64
N ASP A 349 -0.11 23.39 8.79
CA ASP A 349 -0.61 24.76 8.83
C ASP A 349 -0.17 25.52 10.09
N SER A 350 -0.10 24.83 11.23
CA SER A 350 0.17 25.47 12.52
C SER A 350 1.67 25.61 12.82
N TYR A 351 2.48 24.65 12.38
CA TYR A 351 3.89 24.52 12.78
C TYR A 351 4.85 24.26 11.62
N GLY A 352 4.34 24.22 10.38
CA GLY A 352 5.10 23.85 9.18
C GLY A 352 5.21 22.34 8.98
N LEU A 353 5.87 21.94 7.89
CA LEU A 353 5.93 20.54 7.45
C LEU A 353 6.89 19.67 8.29
N TYR A 354 7.98 20.25 8.82
CA TYR A 354 9.03 19.47 9.49
C TYR A 354 8.55 18.73 10.76
N PRO A 355 7.72 19.32 11.64
CA PRO A 355 7.17 18.63 12.82
C PRO A 355 6.41 17.33 12.52
N ILE A 356 5.82 17.17 11.33
CA ILE A 356 5.13 15.94 10.91
C ILE A 356 6.07 14.73 11.02
N PHE A 357 7.32 14.90 10.58
CA PHE A 357 8.32 13.84 10.57
C PHE A 357 8.85 13.52 11.97
N ILE A 358 8.95 14.53 12.85
CA ILE A 358 9.31 14.32 14.27
C ILE A 358 8.21 13.50 14.97
N VAL A 359 6.94 13.91 14.83
CA VAL A 359 5.81 13.18 15.42
C VAL A 359 5.73 11.75 14.86
N THR A 360 6.03 11.58 13.57
CA THR A 360 6.14 10.26 12.94
C THR A 360 7.23 9.39 13.59
N ALA A 361 8.45 9.93 13.77
CA ALA A 361 9.53 9.19 14.41
C ALA A 361 9.17 8.79 15.86
N VAL A 362 8.61 9.72 16.63
CA VAL A 362 8.17 9.48 18.02
C VAL A 362 7.11 8.37 18.07
N THR A 363 6.06 8.46 17.23
CA THR A 363 5.00 7.44 17.18
C THR A 363 5.52 6.07 16.76
N TYR A 364 6.48 6.00 15.82
CA TYR A 364 7.14 4.75 15.47
C TYR A 364 7.85 4.08 16.66
N PHE A 365 8.66 4.82 17.41
CA PHE A 365 9.39 4.27 18.56
C PHE A 365 8.48 3.96 19.75
N ILE A 366 7.45 4.79 20.02
CA ILE A 366 6.43 4.48 21.03
C ILE A 366 5.72 3.17 20.67
N GLY A 367 5.23 3.05 19.43
CA GLY A 367 4.56 1.84 18.98
C GLY A 367 5.47 0.61 19.00
N LEU A 368 6.77 0.77 18.70
CA LEU A 368 7.75 -0.31 18.83
C LEU A 368 7.94 -0.73 20.29
N GLY A 369 8.08 0.22 21.22
CA GLY A 369 8.22 -0.04 22.65
C GLY A 369 7.01 -0.77 23.22
N VAL A 370 5.80 -0.31 22.89
CA VAL A 370 4.54 -0.98 23.29
C VAL A 370 4.49 -2.41 22.76
N PHE A 371 4.89 -2.63 21.50
CA PHE A 371 4.93 -3.98 20.91
C PHE A 371 5.96 -4.87 21.62
N GLN A 372 7.19 -4.39 21.80
CA GLN A 372 8.29 -5.17 22.35
C GLN A 372 8.03 -5.60 23.81
N LEU A 373 7.52 -4.67 24.63
CA LEU A 373 7.26 -4.89 26.06
C LEU A 373 5.93 -5.59 26.32
N GLY A 374 4.92 -5.31 25.51
CA GLY A 374 3.54 -5.69 25.82
C GLY A 374 3.06 -6.99 25.17
N VAL A 375 3.67 -7.44 24.06
CA VAL A 375 3.36 -8.75 23.44
C VAL A 375 4.33 -9.79 23.96
N LYS A 376 3.87 -10.84 24.64
CA LYS A 376 4.76 -11.82 25.30
C LYS A 376 5.08 -13.07 24.47
N VAL A 377 4.42 -13.25 23.33
CA VAL A 377 4.61 -14.42 22.46
C VAL A 377 5.96 -14.36 21.74
N GLU A 378 6.79 -15.40 21.86
CA GLU A 378 8.09 -15.52 21.16
C GLU A 378 7.97 -16.06 19.73
#